data_AF-A0A953YYT3-F1
#
_entry.id   AF-A0A953YYT3-F1
#
_cell.length_a   1.000
_cell.length_b   1.000
_cell.length_c   1.000
_cell.angle_alpha   90.00
_cell.angle_beta   90.00
_cell.angle_gamma   90.00
#
_symmetry.space_group_name_H-M   'P 1'
#
loop_
_entity.id
_entity.type
_entity.pdbx_description
1 polymer ?
#
loop_
_entity_poly.entity_id
_entity_poly.type
_entity_poly.pdbx_seq_one_letter_code
_entity_poly.pdbx_strand_id
1 'polypeptide(L)'
;MTGGLINLNANPLVTTPFDITGAHELSVSNGALPETTVYPTNSATSALVLDLLLSDGGVDTLASTVTELRFDTSLSTADINDGSFTLHATGLPLAGLAANVVGNELVFSGLNIVVGNGVGTDVELRFTPVGGSLGSSDGDYYRVSIDQSDISVLTTGSQVTTSSASNGSGMEIDVVASKLTIGIQPGNGTAGLILTTQPTVFATDAFGNHDLDYTGLATAFIENDSSPNGAYLDGSNQRTMIGGFALYVDLRIDEAAMGYTLRFTAPGLAPAISTPFDISPSTASTMRIETQPGNGVAGMNLSTQPQLVIEDAFGNTVDDTGTQVSAVISTDPHGAAVLQGAAMIPSMNGIVDFTDLRID
;
A
#
# COMPACT_ATOMS: atom_id res chain seq x y z
N MET A 1 -46.88 17.78 18.05
CA MET A 1 -47.28 17.78 16.63
C MET A 1 -46.28 16.91 15.90
N THR A 2 -46.55 15.60 15.80
CA THR A 2 -46.83 14.89 14.51
C THR A 2 -45.69 15.10 13.51
N GLY A 3 -44.72 14.17 13.40
CA GLY A 3 -44.80 12.94 12.58
C GLY A 3 -44.40 13.30 11.15
N GLY A 4 -43.30 12.84 10.56
CA GLY A 4 -42.92 11.45 10.24
C GLY A 4 -42.62 11.40 8.73
N LEU A 5 -41.49 10.83 8.34
CA LEU A 5 -41.01 10.66 6.96
C LEU A 5 -41.96 9.78 6.11
N ILE A 6 -42.22 10.14 4.84
CA ILE A 6 -42.46 9.17 3.74
C ILE A 6 -42.25 9.79 2.34
N ASN A 7 -41.52 9.04 1.52
CA ASN A 7 -41.14 9.23 0.11
C ASN A 7 -42.30 8.82 -0.84
N LEU A 8 -42.40 9.38 -2.07
CA LEU A 8 -42.77 8.66 -3.30
C LEU A 8 -42.80 9.55 -4.57
N ASN A 9 -42.11 9.07 -5.60
CA ASN A 9 -42.14 9.50 -7.01
C ASN A 9 -43.56 9.71 -7.58
N ALA A 10 -43.75 10.78 -8.36
CA ALA A 10 -44.70 10.82 -9.47
C ALA A 10 -44.21 11.76 -10.58
N ASN A 11 -43.78 11.16 -11.68
CA ASN A 11 -43.34 11.78 -12.93
C ASN A 11 -44.50 12.48 -13.66
N PRO A 12 -44.34 13.69 -14.25
CA PRO A 12 -45.24 14.16 -15.29
C PRO A 12 -44.52 14.11 -16.66
N LEU A 13 -44.79 13.07 -17.45
CA LEU A 13 -44.55 13.13 -18.89
C LEU A 13 -45.76 13.82 -19.53
N VAL A 14 -45.62 15.10 -19.90
CA VAL A 14 -46.54 15.78 -20.80
C VAL A 14 -45.88 15.92 -22.16
N THR A 15 -46.45 15.24 -23.14
CA THR A 15 -46.14 15.31 -24.57
C THR A 15 -46.68 16.61 -25.19
N THR A 16 -45.87 17.29 -26.03
CA THR A 16 -46.20 18.02 -27.28
C THR A 16 -45.15 19.11 -27.58
N PRO A 17 -45.04 19.65 -28.80
CA PRO A 17 -44.58 19.03 -30.04
C PRO A 17 -43.22 19.61 -30.51
N PHE A 18 -42.61 18.92 -31.47
CA PHE A 18 -41.40 19.25 -32.21
C PHE A 18 -41.41 20.69 -32.78
N ASP A 19 -40.47 21.55 -32.36
CA ASP A 19 -40.14 22.83 -33.01
C ASP A 19 -38.75 22.68 -33.69
N ILE A 20 -38.70 23.01 -34.98
CA ILE A 20 -37.60 22.73 -35.92
C ILE A 20 -36.78 23.98 -36.24
N THR A 21 -36.84 25.03 -35.42
CA THR A 21 -36.11 26.27 -35.70
C THR A 21 -35.39 26.83 -34.49
N GLY A 22 -34.21 26.25 -34.19
CA GLY A 22 -33.26 26.81 -33.23
C GLY A 22 -32.02 25.93 -33.17
N ALA A 23 -30.94 26.38 -33.78
CA ALA A 23 -29.66 25.68 -33.83
C ALA A 23 -29.15 25.38 -32.42
N HIS A 24 -29.01 24.09 -32.08
CA HIS A 24 -28.01 23.62 -31.13
C HIS A 24 -27.56 22.24 -31.62
N GLU A 25 -26.33 22.21 -32.13
CA GLU A 25 -25.61 20.99 -32.44
C GLU A 25 -25.44 20.17 -31.17
N LEU A 26 -25.88 18.91 -31.21
CA LEU A 26 -25.37 17.86 -30.33
C LEU A 26 -24.79 16.80 -31.24
N SER A 27 -23.51 16.98 -31.54
CA SER A 27 -22.66 16.00 -32.20
C SER A 27 -21.74 15.38 -31.14
N VAL A 28 -21.87 14.05 -31.01
CA VAL A 28 -20.89 13.03 -30.57
C VAL A 28 -19.45 13.53 -30.30
N SER A 29 -18.72 13.06 -29.28
CA SER A 29 -18.61 11.69 -28.77
C SER A 29 -17.97 11.68 -27.38
N ASN A 30 -18.48 10.81 -26.51
CA ASN A 30 -17.82 10.39 -25.28
C ASN A 30 -16.77 9.32 -25.66
N GLY A 31 -15.64 9.77 -26.21
CA GLY A 31 -14.45 8.94 -26.44
C GLY A 31 -13.49 9.14 -25.28
N ALA A 32 -13.11 8.05 -24.61
CA ALA A 32 -12.25 8.04 -23.43
C ALA A 32 -10.95 8.84 -23.66
N LEU A 33 -10.56 9.62 -22.65
CA LEU A 33 -9.20 10.16 -22.58
C LEU A 33 -8.20 9.00 -22.38
N PRO A 34 -7.00 9.10 -22.94
CA PRO A 34 -5.93 8.17 -22.62
C PRO A 34 -5.54 8.30 -21.15
N GLU A 35 -5.33 7.15 -20.55
CA GLU A 35 -4.81 6.88 -19.22
C GLU A 35 -3.54 7.70 -18.94
N THR A 36 -3.58 8.56 -17.90
CA THR A 36 -2.41 9.24 -17.37
C THR A 36 -1.39 8.18 -16.99
N THR A 37 -0.36 8.01 -17.83
CA THR A 37 0.58 6.91 -17.68
C THR A 37 1.62 7.33 -16.64
N VAL A 38 1.51 6.77 -15.44
CA VAL A 38 2.51 6.97 -14.39
C VAL A 38 3.87 6.39 -14.83
N TYR A 39 4.97 7.11 -14.58
CA TYR A 39 6.27 6.84 -15.21
C TYR A 39 7.07 5.72 -14.52
N PRO A 40 7.61 4.75 -15.29
CA PRO A 40 8.53 3.75 -14.76
C PRO A 40 9.84 4.34 -14.27
N THR A 41 10.23 3.87 -13.08
CA THR A 41 11.60 3.87 -12.61
C THR A 41 12.49 3.11 -13.63
N ASN A 42 13.62 3.68 -14.04
CA ASN A 42 14.79 3.01 -14.64
C ASN A 42 14.88 2.86 -16.17
N SER A 43 14.01 3.45 -16.99
CA SER A 43 14.17 3.39 -18.46
C SER A 43 14.63 4.74 -19.03
N ALA A 44 15.77 4.78 -19.74
CA ALA A 44 16.26 5.96 -20.48
C ALA A 44 15.38 6.31 -21.70
N THR A 45 14.16 5.78 -21.76
CA THR A 45 13.19 5.97 -22.84
C THR A 45 12.26 7.10 -22.48
N SER A 46 12.12 8.07 -23.39
CA SER A 46 11.16 9.16 -23.30
C SER A 46 9.72 8.64 -23.15
N ALA A 47 8.99 9.14 -22.16
CA ALA A 47 7.62 8.76 -21.85
C ALA A 47 6.67 9.98 -21.92
N LEU A 48 5.41 9.75 -22.30
CA LEU A 48 4.39 10.79 -22.48
C LEU A 48 3.87 11.30 -21.13
N VAL A 49 4.16 12.56 -20.80
CA VAL A 49 3.71 13.32 -19.62
C VAL A 49 2.27 13.79 -19.74
N LEU A 50 1.99 14.47 -20.84
CA LEU A 50 0.72 15.12 -21.10
C LEU A 50 0.51 15.19 -22.60
N ASP A 51 -0.70 14.95 -23.06
CA ASP A 51 -1.11 15.10 -24.45
C ASP A 51 -2.22 16.15 -24.54
N LEU A 52 -2.10 17.08 -25.47
CA LEU A 52 -2.94 18.26 -25.61
C LEU A 52 -3.32 18.43 -27.08
N LEU A 53 -4.59 18.73 -27.32
CA LEU A 53 -5.04 19.21 -28.62
C LEU A 53 -5.15 20.74 -28.57
N LEU A 54 -4.31 21.45 -29.32
CA LEU A 54 -4.47 22.88 -29.54
C LEU A 54 -5.47 23.10 -30.66
N SER A 55 -6.50 23.92 -30.46
CA SER A 55 -7.40 24.37 -31.52
C SER A 55 -7.38 25.87 -31.63
N ASP A 56 -7.42 26.35 -32.85
CA ASP A 56 -7.80 27.71 -33.14
C ASP A 56 -9.26 27.91 -32.71
N GLY A 57 -9.46 28.81 -31.75
CA GLY A 57 -10.74 29.23 -31.19
C GLY A 57 -11.19 30.59 -31.72
N GLY A 58 -10.46 31.15 -32.68
CA GLY A 58 -10.72 32.43 -33.30
C GLY A 58 -12.00 32.47 -34.12
N VAL A 59 -12.58 33.67 -34.21
CA VAL A 59 -13.69 33.96 -35.14
C VAL A 59 -13.16 34.29 -36.54
N ASP A 60 -11.84 34.45 -36.67
CA ASP A 60 -11.22 34.72 -37.95
C ASP A 60 -10.93 33.42 -38.73
N THR A 61 -10.48 33.55 -39.98
CA THR A 61 -10.29 32.40 -40.88
C THR A 61 -8.82 32.05 -41.09
N LEU A 62 -7.95 32.60 -40.25
CA LEU A 62 -6.51 32.53 -40.39
C LEU A 62 -5.95 31.52 -39.39
N ALA A 63 -4.85 30.86 -39.75
CA ALA A 63 -4.14 30.01 -38.80
C ALA A 63 -3.35 30.87 -37.81
N SER A 64 -3.38 30.50 -36.53
CA SER A 64 -2.55 31.11 -35.49
C SER A 64 -1.30 30.27 -35.22
N THR A 65 -0.19 30.93 -34.90
CA THR A 65 1.11 30.27 -34.64
C THR A 65 1.48 30.44 -33.18
N VAL A 66 1.68 29.33 -32.47
CA VAL A 66 2.17 29.33 -31.09
C VAL A 66 3.69 29.46 -31.10
N THR A 67 4.21 30.46 -30.40
CA THR A 67 5.66 30.74 -30.33
C THR A 67 6.27 30.42 -28.96
N GLU A 68 5.44 30.27 -27.93
CA GLU A 68 5.84 29.89 -26.58
C GLU A 68 4.75 29.05 -25.88
N LEU A 69 5.18 28.01 -25.18
CA LEU A 69 4.37 27.21 -24.27
C LEU A 69 5.07 27.10 -22.91
N ARG A 70 4.30 27.23 -21.83
CA ARG A 70 4.78 27.14 -20.45
C ARG A 70 3.96 26.11 -19.68
N PHE A 71 4.62 25.35 -18.84
CA PHE A 71 3.98 24.41 -17.91
C PHE A 71 4.43 24.72 -16.48
N ASP A 72 3.55 25.28 -15.67
CA ASP A 72 3.76 25.44 -14.22
C ASP A 72 3.42 24.10 -13.54
N THR A 73 4.31 23.60 -12.71
CA THR A 73 4.16 22.28 -12.08
C THR A 73 4.36 22.30 -10.56
N SER A 74 3.63 21.44 -9.84
CA SER A 74 3.83 21.24 -8.39
C SER A 74 5.00 20.32 -8.03
N LEU A 75 5.63 19.69 -9.02
CA LEU A 75 6.71 18.73 -8.80
C LEU A 75 7.82 19.30 -7.92
N SER A 76 8.45 18.43 -7.13
CA SER A 76 9.57 18.85 -6.30
C SER A 76 10.76 19.27 -7.18
N THR A 77 11.62 20.13 -6.65
CA THR A 77 12.85 20.51 -7.37
C THR A 77 13.75 19.30 -7.63
N ALA A 78 13.66 18.22 -6.83
CA ALA A 78 14.41 17.00 -7.12
C ALA A 78 13.87 16.32 -8.38
N ASP A 79 12.56 16.11 -8.46
CA ASP A 79 11.91 15.42 -9.60
C ASP A 79 12.09 16.18 -10.92
N ILE A 80 12.04 17.53 -10.88
CA ILE A 80 12.29 18.38 -12.05
C ILE A 80 13.72 18.19 -12.59
N ASN A 81 14.68 17.89 -11.71
CA ASN A 81 16.10 17.73 -12.06
C ASN A 81 16.51 16.28 -12.35
N ASP A 82 15.63 15.30 -12.11
CA ASP A 82 15.90 13.88 -12.31
C ASP A 82 15.84 13.45 -13.78
N GLY A 83 15.58 14.38 -14.71
CA GLY A 83 15.59 14.12 -16.15
C GLY A 83 15.37 15.38 -16.99
N SER A 84 14.99 15.17 -18.27
CA SER A 84 14.69 16.23 -19.22
C SER A 84 13.24 16.16 -19.70
N PHE A 85 12.60 17.33 -19.77
CA PHE A 85 11.29 17.48 -20.40
C PHE A 85 11.46 17.91 -21.85
N THR A 86 10.74 17.27 -22.77
CA THR A 86 10.72 17.60 -24.19
C THR A 86 9.29 17.81 -24.68
N LEU A 87 9.10 18.77 -25.57
CA LEU A 87 7.82 19.03 -26.25
C LEU A 87 7.87 18.47 -27.66
N HIS A 88 6.86 17.69 -28.03
CA HIS A 88 6.69 17.14 -29.37
C HIS A 88 5.40 17.68 -29.98
N ALA A 89 5.47 18.16 -31.21
CA ALA A 89 4.33 18.66 -31.97
C ALA A 89 4.69 18.70 -33.45
N THR A 90 3.68 18.79 -34.32
CA THR A 90 3.91 19.06 -35.74
C THR A 90 4.60 20.42 -35.91
N GLY A 91 5.74 20.44 -36.61
CA GLY A 91 6.56 21.65 -36.79
C GLY A 91 7.77 21.77 -35.85
N LEU A 92 7.93 20.85 -34.89
CA LEU A 92 9.11 20.75 -34.02
C LEU A 92 10.10 19.67 -34.49
N PRO A 93 11.37 19.68 -34.00
CA PRO A 93 12.32 18.61 -34.29
C PRO A 93 11.78 17.23 -33.88
N LEU A 94 12.14 16.18 -34.63
CA LEU A 94 11.69 14.80 -34.33
C LEU A 94 12.09 14.31 -32.93
N ALA A 95 13.21 14.81 -32.40
CA ALA A 95 13.67 14.50 -31.05
C ALA A 95 12.93 15.27 -29.95
N GLY A 96 11.99 16.14 -30.31
CA GLY A 96 11.35 17.10 -29.41
C GLY A 96 12.22 18.32 -29.14
N LEU A 97 11.60 19.38 -28.62
CA LEU A 97 12.29 20.57 -28.12
C LEU A 97 12.45 20.46 -26.60
N ALA A 98 13.66 20.58 -26.07
CA ALA A 98 13.88 20.52 -24.63
C ALA A 98 13.36 21.77 -23.91
N ALA A 99 12.82 21.58 -22.70
CA ALA A 99 12.39 22.66 -21.83
C ALA A 99 13.58 23.47 -21.33
N ASN A 100 13.42 24.78 -21.25
CA ASN A 100 14.20 25.61 -20.35
C ASN A 100 13.50 25.64 -18.99
N VAL A 101 14.11 25.03 -17.98
CA VAL A 101 13.54 24.92 -16.64
C VAL A 101 13.86 26.18 -15.82
N VAL A 102 12.82 26.86 -15.34
CA VAL A 102 12.93 28.06 -14.50
C VAL A 102 12.12 27.86 -13.22
N GLY A 103 12.77 27.37 -12.16
CA GLY A 103 12.07 27.01 -10.92
C GLY A 103 11.12 25.84 -11.16
N ASN A 104 9.82 26.08 -10.96
CA ASN A 104 8.73 25.11 -11.18
C ASN A 104 8.06 25.25 -12.56
N GLU A 105 8.66 26.03 -13.47
CA GLU A 105 8.12 26.28 -14.80
C GLU A 105 8.98 25.61 -15.87
N LEU A 106 8.34 24.83 -16.75
CA LEU A 106 8.95 24.30 -17.97
C LEU A 106 8.60 25.25 -19.13
N VAL A 107 9.60 25.96 -19.65
CA VAL A 107 9.41 26.96 -20.71
C VAL A 107 9.92 26.44 -22.05
N PHE A 108 9.07 26.43 -23.05
CA PHE A 108 9.40 26.08 -24.44
C PHE A 108 9.18 27.30 -25.32
N SER A 109 10.27 27.87 -25.86
CA SER A 109 10.23 29.09 -26.68
C SER A 109 10.84 28.88 -28.06
N GLY A 110 10.58 29.81 -28.98
CA GLY A 110 10.99 29.67 -30.38
C GLY A 110 10.21 28.58 -31.11
N LEU A 111 8.97 28.32 -30.66
CA LEU A 111 8.07 27.36 -31.28
C LEU A 111 7.57 27.91 -32.63
N ASN A 112 7.21 26.98 -33.52
CA ASN A 112 6.55 27.27 -34.78
C ASN A 112 5.42 26.27 -35.00
N ILE A 113 4.57 26.12 -33.99
CA ILE A 113 3.42 25.23 -34.02
C ILE A 113 2.28 26.01 -34.69
N VAL A 114 1.95 25.64 -35.92
CA VAL A 114 0.86 26.26 -36.68
C VAL A 114 -0.41 25.50 -36.41
N VAL A 115 -1.39 26.18 -35.81
CA VAL A 115 -2.73 25.62 -35.56
C VAL A 115 -3.65 26.12 -36.65
N GLY A 116 -4.17 25.20 -37.46
CA GLY A 116 -5.04 25.54 -38.58
C GLY A 116 -6.46 25.85 -38.12
N ASN A 117 -7.13 26.80 -38.79
CA ASN A 117 -8.54 27.09 -38.51
C ASN A 117 -9.41 25.82 -38.66
N GLY A 118 -10.13 25.48 -37.60
CA GLY A 118 -10.97 24.28 -37.52
C GLY A 118 -10.21 22.95 -37.54
N VAL A 119 -8.88 22.97 -37.42
CA VAL A 119 -8.01 21.79 -37.42
C VAL A 119 -7.12 21.84 -36.17
N GLY A 120 -7.38 20.94 -35.23
CA GLY A 120 -6.57 20.81 -34.03
C GLY A 120 -5.14 20.33 -34.33
N THR A 121 -4.20 20.68 -33.47
CA THR A 121 -2.80 20.25 -33.53
C THR A 121 -2.40 19.59 -32.22
N ASP A 122 -1.93 18.34 -32.30
CA ASP A 122 -1.49 17.56 -31.14
C ASP A 122 -0.13 18.06 -30.62
N VAL A 123 -0.03 18.15 -29.30
CA VAL A 123 1.15 18.57 -28.56
C VAL A 123 1.36 17.65 -27.36
N GLU A 124 2.49 16.96 -27.36
CA GLU A 124 2.88 16.02 -26.31
C GLU A 124 4.02 16.61 -25.47
N LEU A 125 3.82 16.72 -24.16
CA LEU A 125 4.91 16.88 -23.19
C LEU A 125 5.44 15.49 -22.86
N ARG A 126 6.76 15.30 -22.88
CA ARG A 126 7.42 14.05 -22.57
C ARG A 126 8.53 14.24 -21.54
N PHE A 127 8.85 13.20 -20.78
CA PHE A 127 9.96 13.17 -19.83
C PHE A 127 10.93 12.03 -20.14
N THR A 128 12.22 12.32 -20.03
CA THR A 128 13.29 11.34 -20.19
C THR A 128 14.17 11.35 -18.93
N PRO A 129 14.21 10.26 -18.15
CA PRO A 129 14.99 10.21 -16.92
C PRO A 129 16.52 10.32 -17.16
N VAL A 130 17.22 11.06 -16.29
CA VAL A 130 18.69 11.17 -16.23
C VAL A 130 19.15 11.09 -14.77
N GLY A 131 19.17 9.88 -14.21
CA GLY A 131 19.70 9.61 -12.87
C GLY A 131 18.67 9.50 -11.74
N GLY A 132 17.39 9.71 -12.03
CA GLY A 132 16.28 9.53 -11.08
C GLY A 132 14.94 9.20 -11.76
N SER A 133 13.82 9.49 -11.10
CA SER A 133 12.45 9.26 -11.59
C SER A 133 11.62 10.54 -11.46
N LEU A 134 10.54 10.67 -12.23
CA LEU A 134 9.49 11.60 -11.82
C LEU A 134 8.75 10.99 -10.63
N GLY A 135 9.08 11.40 -9.42
CA GLY A 135 8.35 11.05 -8.21
C GLY A 135 7.08 11.90 -8.09
N SER A 136 6.12 11.74 -9.00
CA SER A 136 4.84 12.42 -8.83
C SER A 136 4.03 11.75 -7.72
N SER A 137 3.50 12.56 -6.81
CA SER A 137 2.45 12.14 -5.89
C SER A 137 1.09 12.48 -6.48
N ASP A 138 0.06 11.72 -6.12
CA ASP A 138 -1.32 12.08 -6.45
C ASP A 138 -1.66 13.51 -5.97
N GLY A 139 -2.33 14.29 -6.82
CA GLY A 139 -2.57 15.73 -6.65
C GLY A 139 -1.47 16.66 -7.20
N ASP A 140 -0.37 16.11 -7.74
CA ASP A 140 0.57 16.92 -8.52
C ASP A 140 -0.07 17.44 -9.81
N TYR A 141 0.35 18.61 -10.31
CA TYR A 141 -0.26 19.23 -11.48
C TYR A 141 0.74 19.72 -12.54
N TYR A 142 0.24 19.84 -13.77
CA TYR A 142 0.80 20.67 -14.83
C TYR A 142 -0.25 21.68 -15.31
N ARG A 143 0.09 22.97 -15.28
CA ARG A 143 -0.73 24.08 -15.73
C ARG A 143 -0.14 24.70 -16.99
N VAL A 144 -0.87 24.61 -18.09
CA VAL A 144 -0.42 25.08 -19.41
C VAL A 144 -0.74 26.57 -19.59
N SER A 145 0.23 27.34 -20.10
CA SER A 145 0.03 28.71 -20.59
C SER A 145 0.56 28.84 -22.02
N ILE A 146 -0.17 29.57 -22.86
CA ILE A 146 0.09 29.76 -24.30
C ILE A 146 0.17 31.25 -24.59
N ASP A 147 1.07 31.67 -25.48
CA ASP A 147 1.27 33.07 -25.86
C ASP A 147 0.30 33.60 -26.94
N GLN A 148 -0.71 32.81 -27.33
CA GLN A 148 -1.72 33.16 -28.32
C GLN A 148 -3.11 33.21 -27.68
N SER A 149 -3.77 34.36 -27.78
CA SER A 149 -5.14 34.55 -27.29
C SER A 149 -6.20 33.82 -28.12
N ASP A 150 -5.84 33.45 -29.34
CA ASP A 150 -6.69 32.82 -30.35
C ASP A 150 -6.70 31.29 -30.23
N ILE A 151 -5.79 30.73 -29.43
CA ILE A 151 -5.64 29.29 -29.25
C ILE A 151 -6.33 28.85 -27.97
N SER A 152 -7.12 27.79 -28.11
CA SER A 152 -7.75 27.05 -27.02
C SER A 152 -7.14 25.66 -26.92
N VAL A 153 -7.19 25.05 -25.73
CA VAL A 153 -6.77 23.67 -25.51
C VAL A 153 -8.03 22.82 -25.38
N LEU A 154 -8.27 21.94 -26.33
CA LEU A 154 -9.42 21.04 -26.37
C LEU A 154 -9.05 19.71 -25.75
N THR A 155 -8.93 19.69 -24.43
CA THR A 155 -9.01 18.44 -23.67
C THR A 155 -10.21 18.53 -22.74
N THR A 156 -11.09 17.53 -22.77
CA THR A 156 -12.16 17.42 -21.78
C THR A 156 -11.49 17.23 -20.41
N GLY A 157 -11.53 18.25 -19.56
CA GLY A 157 -10.92 18.22 -18.21
C GLY A 157 -9.86 19.29 -17.93
N SER A 158 -9.33 20.00 -18.95
CA SER A 158 -8.42 21.14 -18.74
C SER A 158 -9.21 22.45 -18.82
N GLN A 159 -9.28 23.22 -17.72
CA GLN A 159 -9.76 24.61 -17.83
C GLN A 159 -8.61 25.50 -18.28
N VAL A 160 -8.60 25.85 -19.58
CA VAL A 160 -7.72 26.86 -20.13
C VAL A 160 -8.51 28.16 -20.29
N THR A 161 -8.08 29.24 -19.62
CA THR A 161 -8.70 30.56 -19.75
C THR A 161 -7.86 31.46 -20.66
N THR A 162 -8.51 32.14 -21.62
CA THR A 162 -7.88 32.97 -22.67
C THR A 162 -7.51 34.38 -22.19
N SER A 163 -6.55 34.48 -21.25
CA SER A 163 -5.87 35.76 -20.94
C SER A 163 -4.41 35.51 -20.56
N SER A 164 -3.54 36.51 -20.79
CA SER A 164 -2.11 36.47 -20.46
C SER A 164 -1.88 35.90 -19.05
N ALA A 165 -1.20 34.74 -18.98
CA ALA A 165 -0.90 33.97 -17.76
C ALA A 165 -1.95 34.13 -16.64
N SER A 166 -3.15 33.62 -16.88
CA SER A 166 -4.14 33.37 -15.85
C SER A 166 -4.15 31.86 -15.60
N ASN A 167 -3.58 31.44 -14.47
CA ASN A 167 -3.53 30.06 -13.99
C ASN A 167 -4.85 29.31 -14.29
N GLY A 168 -4.82 28.38 -15.25
CA GLY A 168 -5.86 27.37 -15.39
C GLY A 168 -5.81 26.38 -14.21
N SER A 169 -6.93 25.72 -13.92
CA SER A 169 -6.86 24.49 -13.11
C SER A 169 -6.12 23.45 -13.94
N GLY A 170 -4.89 23.12 -13.53
CA GLY A 170 -4.06 22.13 -14.19
C GLY A 170 -4.72 20.75 -14.19
N MET A 171 -4.17 19.82 -14.97
CA MET A 171 -4.52 18.41 -14.81
C MET A 171 -3.82 17.87 -13.57
N GLU A 172 -4.56 17.23 -12.67
CA GLU A 172 -3.98 16.45 -11.58
C GLU A 172 -3.44 15.13 -12.15
N ILE A 173 -2.24 14.74 -11.73
CA ILE A 173 -1.68 13.43 -12.00
C ILE A 173 -2.43 12.43 -11.12
N ASP A 174 -3.26 11.59 -11.73
CA ASP A 174 -3.94 10.49 -11.06
C ASP A 174 -3.03 9.25 -11.03
N VAL A 175 -2.65 8.82 -9.82
CA VAL A 175 -1.84 7.62 -9.61
C VAL A 175 -2.76 6.49 -9.19
N VAL A 176 -3.06 5.57 -10.11
CA VAL A 176 -3.89 4.40 -9.79
C VAL A 176 -3.05 3.26 -9.22
N ALA A 177 -3.27 2.92 -7.94
CA ALA A 177 -2.57 1.80 -7.32
C ALA A 177 -2.94 0.46 -7.97
N SER A 178 -1.94 -0.41 -8.06
CA SER A 178 -2.09 -1.81 -8.50
C SER A 178 -1.51 -2.82 -7.51
N LYS A 179 -0.73 -2.37 -6.52
CA LYS A 179 -0.10 -3.23 -5.51
C LYS A 179 0.07 -2.54 -4.17
N LEU A 180 0.20 -3.33 -3.12
CA LEU A 180 0.71 -2.89 -1.84
C LEU A 180 2.24 -2.99 -1.81
N THR A 181 2.89 -2.05 -1.11
CA THR A 181 4.30 -2.14 -0.74
C THR A 181 4.45 -1.95 0.78
N ILE A 182 5.45 -2.60 1.37
CA ILE A 182 5.76 -2.47 2.81
C ILE A 182 6.81 -1.38 2.97
N GLY A 183 6.51 -0.35 3.75
CA GLY A 183 7.45 0.73 4.08
C GLY A 183 8.37 0.34 5.24
N ILE A 184 7.76 0.00 6.37
CA ILE A 184 8.45 -0.50 7.56
C ILE A 184 8.09 -1.98 7.72
N GLN A 185 9.10 -2.84 7.83
CA GLN A 185 8.91 -4.27 8.07
C GLN A 185 8.46 -4.53 9.52
N PRO A 186 7.66 -5.59 9.76
CA PRO A 186 7.43 -6.06 11.12
C PRO A 186 8.76 -6.52 11.74
N GLY A 187 8.95 -6.21 13.02
CA GLY A 187 10.08 -6.69 13.81
C GLY A 187 9.76 -8.02 14.50
N ASN A 188 10.78 -8.60 15.11
CA ASN A 188 10.62 -9.75 16.02
C ASN A 188 9.68 -9.39 17.19
N GLY A 189 9.28 -10.39 17.96
CA GLY A 189 8.42 -10.19 19.12
C GLY A 189 8.61 -11.23 20.22
N THR A 190 7.82 -11.03 21.27
CA THR A 190 7.61 -12.00 22.35
C THR A 190 6.13 -12.33 22.36
N ALA A 191 5.80 -13.60 22.55
CA ALA A 191 4.43 -14.11 22.58
C ALA A 191 3.51 -13.23 23.45
N GLY A 192 2.41 -12.76 22.84
CA GLY A 192 1.40 -11.92 23.47
C GLY A 192 1.78 -10.45 23.66
N LEU A 193 2.99 -10.03 23.30
CA LEU A 193 3.42 -8.62 23.31
C LEU A 193 3.41 -8.04 21.90
N ILE A 194 3.25 -6.71 21.79
CA ILE A 194 3.35 -6.02 20.50
C ILE A 194 4.71 -6.27 19.84
N LEU A 195 4.72 -6.45 18.51
CA LEU A 195 5.95 -6.59 17.74
C LEU A 195 6.88 -5.40 18.00
N THR A 196 8.18 -5.67 18.09
CA THR A 196 9.23 -4.67 18.40
C THR A 196 9.30 -3.54 17.36
N THR A 197 8.93 -3.84 16.12
CA THR A 197 8.70 -2.86 15.06
C THR A 197 7.34 -3.16 14.43
N GLN A 198 6.50 -2.13 14.31
CA GLN A 198 5.17 -2.25 13.73
C GLN A 198 5.21 -1.90 12.24
N PRO A 199 4.53 -2.68 11.38
CA PRO A 199 4.64 -2.51 9.95
C PRO A 199 3.83 -1.30 9.43
N THR A 200 4.27 -0.78 8.29
CA THR A 200 3.49 0.17 7.49
C THR A 200 3.36 -0.32 6.06
N VAL A 201 2.26 0.03 5.41
CA VAL A 201 2.01 -0.32 4.00
C VAL A 201 1.50 0.87 3.22
N PHE A 202 1.85 0.90 1.94
CA PHE A 202 1.43 1.91 0.97
C PHE A 202 0.71 1.26 -0.21
N ALA A 203 -0.33 1.92 -0.72
CA ALA A 203 -0.90 1.67 -2.03
C ALA A 203 0.00 2.32 -3.08
N THR A 204 0.47 1.51 -4.04
CA THR A 204 1.39 1.96 -5.08
C THR A 204 1.01 1.37 -6.43
N ASP A 205 1.40 2.04 -7.50
CA ASP A 205 1.26 1.54 -8.86
C ASP A 205 2.33 0.47 -9.20
N ALA A 206 2.39 0.06 -10.47
CA ALA A 206 3.38 -0.91 -10.93
C ALA A 206 4.83 -0.40 -10.79
N PHE A 207 5.01 0.93 -10.78
CA PHE A 207 6.29 1.63 -10.87
C PHE A 207 6.84 2.13 -9.53
N GLY A 208 6.04 2.08 -8.47
CA GLY A 208 6.40 2.46 -7.11
C GLY A 208 5.89 3.84 -6.67
N ASN A 209 5.03 4.48 -7.46
CA ASN A 209 4.42 5.76 -7.11
C ASN A 209 3.26 5.56 -6.14
N HIS A 210 3.07 6.49 -5.22
CA HIS A 210 2.06 6.40 -4.16
C HIS A 210 0.73 6.99 -4.62
N ASP A 211 -0.32 6.17 -4.52
CA ASP A 211 -1.71 6.57 -4.73
C ASP A 211 -2.23 7.17 -3.42
N LEU A 212 -2.40 8.50 -3.35
CA LEU A 212 -2.76 9.17 -2.09
C LEU A 212 -4.28 9.23 -1.84
N ASP A 213 -5.11 9.14 -2.87
CA ASP A 213 -6.56 9.12 -2.70
C ASP A 213 -7.14 7.71 -2.47
N TYR A 214 -6.32 6.65 -2.58
CA TYR A 214 -6.70 5.31 -2.17
C TYR A 214 -7.08 5.24 -0.69
N THR A 215 -8.35 4.91 -0.44
CA THR A 215 -8.97 4.82 0.90
C THR A 215 -9.44 3.41 1.26
N GLY A 216 -8.96 2.40 0.54
CA GLY A 216 -9.33 1.00 0.78
C GLY A 216 -8.88 0.47 2.15
N LEU A 217 -9.52 -0.63 2.58
CA LEU A 217 -9.20 -1.28 3.86
C LEU A 217 -8.01 -2.25 3.69
N ALA A 218 -6.88 -1.93 4.32
CA ALA A 218 -5.72 -2.81 4.39
C ALA A 218 -5.87 -3.82 5.54
N THR A 219 -5.77 -5.11 5.24
CA THR A 219 -5.85 -6.20 6.23
C THR A 219 -4.55 -6.99 6.25
N ALA A 220 -4.03 -7.25 7.45
CA ALA A 220 -2.86 -8.08 7.71
C ALA A 220 -3.26 -9.50 8.16
N PHE A 221 -2.53 -10.51 7.68
CA PHE A 221 -2.71 -11.92 8.03
C PHE A 221 -1.34 -12.57 8.26
N ILE A 222 -1.31 -13.64 9.07
CA ILE A 222 -0.15 -14.55 9.09
C ILE A 222 -0.19 -15.38 7.80
N GLU A 223 0.89 -15.29 7.03
CA GLU A 223 1.06 -16.02 5.77
C GLU A 223 1.83 -17.32 5.97
N ASN A 224 2.94 -17.25 6.72
CA ASN A 224 3.73 -18.41 7.07
C ASN A 224 3.67 -18.56 8.59
N ASP A 225 3.20 -19.71 9.04
CA ASP A 225 3.09 -20.10 10.43
C ASP A 225 3.80 -21.43 10.62
N SER A 226 4.88 -21.41 11.39
CA SER A 226 5.68 -22.59 11.74
C SER A 226 5.41 -23.10 13.15
N SER A 227 4.46 -22.48 13.87
CA SER A 227 4.09 -22.89 15.22
C SER A 227 3.39 -24.26 15.22
N PRO A 228 3.54 -25.04 16.30
CA PRO A 228 2.90 -26.35 16.39
C PRO A 228 1.38 -26.27 16.61
N ASN A 229 0.88 -25.19 17.24
CA ASN A 229 -0.51 -25.08 17.67
C ASN A 229 -1.36 -24.14 16.79
N GLY A 230 -0.73 -23.41 15.87
CA GLY A 230 -1.38 -22.39 15.06
C GLY A 230 -1.43 -21.05 15.78
N ALA A 231 -0.81 -20.05 15.19
CA ALA A 231 -0.64 -18.73 15.74
C ALA A 231 -1.84 -17.81 15.43
N TYR A 232 -2.17 -16.94 16.37
CA TYR A 232 -3.18 -15.90 16.22
C TYR A 232 -2.54 -14.52 16.08
N LEU A 233 -2.91 -13.79 15.02
CA LEU A 233 -2.55 -12.38 14.85
C LEU A 233 -3.57 -11.50 15.54
N ASP A 234 -3.22 -10.98 16.70
CA ASP A 234 -4.04 -10.08 17.50
C ASP A 234 -3.66 -8.61 17.27
N GLY A 235 -4.49 -7.70 17.77
CA GLY A 235 -4.41 -6.26 17.53
C GLY A 235 -5.30 -5.79 16.37
N SER A 236 -5.15 -4.52 16.00
CA SER A 236 -5.91 -3.87 14.94
C SER A 236 -5.34 -4.23 13.56
N ASN A 237 -5.53 -5.49 13.15
CA ASN A 237 -5.05 -6.03 11.88
C ASN A 237 -5.79 -5.54 10.63
N GLN A 238 -6.85 -4.73 10.80
CA GLN A 238 -7.54 -4.02 9.73
C GLN A 238 -7.38 -2.51 9.91
N ARG A 239 -6.92 -1.82 8.86
CA ARG A 239 -6.62 -0.38 8.87
C ARG A 239 -7.14 0.25 7.60
N THR A 240 -7.99 1.26 7.73
CA THR A 240 -8.37 2.11 6.59
C THR A 240 -7.14 2.89 6.14
N MET A 241 -6.83 2.85 4.85
CA MET A 241 -5.77 3.66 4.28
C MET A 241 -6.18 5.13 4.23
N ILE A 242 -5.25 6.01 4.57
CA ILE A 242 -5.39 7.46 4.49
C ILE A 242 -4.17 7.97 3.74
N GLY A 243 -4.34 8.64 2.60
CA GLY A 243 -3.16 9.00 1.80
C GLY A 243 -2.51 7.77 1.16
N GLY A 244 -3.29 6.73 0.80
CA GLY A 244 -2.75 5.42 0.40
C GLY A 244 -1.94 4.69 1.48
N PHE A 245 -1.90 5.20 2.70
CA PHE A 245 -1.01 4.73 3.75
C PHE A 245 -1.79 4.08 4.90
N ALA A 246 -1.33 2.92 5.36
CA ALA A 246 -1.79 2.30 6.59
C ALA A 246 -0.63 2.04 7.56
N LEU A 247 -0.83 2.52 8.80
CA LEU A 247 0.03 2.26 9.95
C LEU A 247 -0.66 1.26 10.89
N TYR A 248 0.04 0.17 11.18
CA TYR A 248 -0.30 -0.76 12.25
C TYR A 248 0.45 -0.36 13.53
N VAL A 249 -0.15 -0.55 14.71
CA VAL A 249 0.43 -0.04 15.98
C VAL A 249 0.45 -1.05 17.12
N ASP A 250 -0.32 -2.13 17.00
CA ASP A 250 -0.60 -3.06 18.09
C ASP A 250 -0.63 -4.53 17.63
N LEU A 251 -0.06 -4.84 16.46
CA LEU A 251 0.05 -6.22 16.01
C LEU A 251 0.91 -7.01 16.99
N ARG A 252 0.43 -8.19 17.34
CA ARG A 252 1.10 -9.16 18.20
C ARG A 252 0.70 -10.59 17.82
N ILE A 253 1.57 -11.54 18.13
CA ILE A 253 1.36 -12.97 17.89
C ILE A 253 1.53 -13.69 19.24
N ASP A 254 0.71 -14.69 19.50
CA ASP A 254 0.65 -15.44 20.77
C ASP A 254 1.52 -16.71 20.79
N GLU A 255 1.85 -17.27 19.63
CA GLU A 255 2.67 -18.47 19.52
C GLU A 255 4.13 -18.17 19.14
N ALA A 256 5.05 -18.78 19.86
CA ALA A 256 6.48 -18.68 19.62
C ALA A 256 6.91 -19.61 18.48
N ALA A 257 7.49 -19.01 17.45
CA ALA A 257 8.06 -19.74 16.32
C ALA A 257 9.01 -18.84 15.53
N MET A 258 9.78 -19.46 14.63
CA MET A 258 10.72 -18.75 13.77
C MET A 258 10.19 -18.62 12.35
N GLY A 259 10.53 -17.52 11.69
CA GLY A 259 10.26 -17.31 10.28
C GLY A 259 8.80 -17.00 9.94
N TYR A 260 8.04 -16.38 10.84
CA TYR A 260 6.74 -15.83 10.51
C TYR A 260 6.84 -14.81 9.38
N THR A 261 5.84 -14.78 8.50
CA THR A 261 5.66 -13.69 7.54
C THR A 261 4.24 -13.17 7.61
N LEU A 262 4.06 -11.86 7.46
CA LEU A 262 2.74 -11.24 7.34
C LEU A 262 2.42 -10.95 5.87
N ARG A 263 1.20 -11.31 5.45
CA ARG A 263 0.61 -10.85 4.18
C ARG A 263 -0.32 -9.68 4.43
N PHE A 264 -0.16 -8.62 3.66
CA PHE A 264 -1.04 -7.47 3.63
C PHE A 264 -1.86 -7.49 2.33
N THR A 265 -3.17 -7.26 2.45
CA THR A 265 -4.10 -7.24 1.31
C THR A 265 -4.99 -6.01 1.38
N ALA A 266 -5.39 -5.47 0.22
CA ALA A 266 -6.43 -4.45 0.12
C ALA A 266 -7.22 -4.64 -1.18
N PRO A 267 -8.48 -4.15 -1.27
CA PRO A 267 -9.32 -4.34 -2.45
C PRO A 267 -8.66 -3.87 -3.76
N GLY A 268 -8.62 -4.74 -4.77
CA GLY A 268 -8.09 -4.39 -6.10
C GLY A 268 -6.56 -4.33 -6.20
N LEU A 269 -5.83 -4.50 -5.09
CA LEU A 269 -4.37 -4.40 -5.08
C LEU A 269 -3.70 -5.78 -4.92
N ALA A 270 -2.60 -5.98 -5.64
CA ALA A 270 -1.71 -7.12 -5.41
C ALA A 270 -1.13 -7.06 -3.97
N PRO A 271 -1.08 -8.20 -3.26
CA PRO A 271 -0.68 -8.21 -1.85
C PRO A 271 0.84 -8.04 -1.66
N ALA A 272 1.23 -7.52 -0.50
CA ALA A 272 2.63 -7.47 -0.06
C ALA A 272 2.89 -8.55 1.01
N ILE A 273 4.07 -9.15 1.00
CA ILE A 273 4.50 -10.15 1.99
C ILE A 273 5.75 -9.62 2.70
N SER A 274 5.78 -9.68 4.02
CA SER A 274 6.92 -9.23 4.82
C SER A 274 8.14 -10.12 4.65
N THR A 275 9.30 -9.62 5.05
CA THR A 275 10.44 -10.48 5.35
C THR A 275 10.12 -11.37 6.56
N PRO A 276 10.77 -12.54 6.70
CA PRO A 276 10.60 -13.38 7.88
C PRO A 276 11.04 -12.67 9.17
N PHE A 277 10.32 -12.93 10.27
CA PHE A 277 10.64 -12.48 11.63
C PHE A 277 10.25 -13.55 12.65
N ASP A 278 10.79 -13.44 13.86
CA ASP A 278 10.65 -14.47 14.91
C ASP A 278 9.82 -13.97 16.09
N ILE A 279 9.09 -14.90 16.72
CA ILE A 279 8.42 -14.69 18.01
C ILE A 279 9.04 -15.63 19.03
N SER A 280 9.58 -15.06 20.11
CA SER A 280 10.10 -15.83 21.24
C SER A 280 9.00 -16.14 22.26
N PRO A 281 9.11 -17.22 23.04
CA PRO A 281 8.22 -17.48 24.17
C PRO A 281 8.20 -16.33 25.16
N SER A 282 7.06 -16.13 25.81
CA SER A 282 6.92 -15.19 26.93
C SER A 282 7.51 -15.76 28.21
N THR A 283 7.34 -15.03 29.32
CA THR A 283 7.82 -15.50 30.63
C THR A 283 7.13 -16.80 31.02
N ALA A 284 7.93 -17.78 31.48
CA ALA A 284 7.43 -19.04 32.03
C ALA A 284 6.39 -18.78 33.13
N SER A 285 5.26 -19.50 33.06
CA SER A 285 4.15 -19.33 33.99
C SER A 285 3.46 -20.63 34.38
N THR A 286 3.61 -21.69 33.58
CA THR A 286 2.99 -22.99 33.84
C THR A 286 3.94 -24.14 33.57
N MET A 287 3.56 -25.34 34.04
CA MET A 287 4.19 -26.59 33.65
C MET A 287 3.11 -27.54 33.15
N ARG A 288 3.36 -28.19 32.02
CA ARG A 288 2.51 -29.25 31.49
C ARG A 288 3.21 -30.59 31.63
N ILE A 289 2.46 -31.62 32.00
CA ILE A 289 2.93 -33.00 31.92
C ILE A 289 2.84 -33.43 30.45
N GLU A 290 3.99 -33.61 29.82
CA GLU A 290 4.13 -34.05 28.43
C GLU A 290 3.98 -35.58 28.33
N THR A 291 4.61 -36.30 29.25
CA THR A 291 4.46 -37.76 29.39
C THR A 291 3.98 -38.10 30.80
N GLN A 292 2.85 -38.80 30.88
CA GLN A 292 2.30 -39.27 32.17
C GLN A 292 3.17 -40.39 32.76
N PRO A 293 3.32 -40.45 34.10
CA PRO A 293 3.96 -41.59 34.74
C PRO A 293 3.15 -42.87 34.49
N GLY A 294 3.85 -43.98 34.26
CA GLY A 294 3.25 -45.30 34.09
C GLY A 294 2.97 -45.99 35.42
N ASN A 295 2.39 -47.17 35.36
CA ASN A 295 2.25 -48.05 36.54
C ASN A 295 3.63 -48.51 37.03
N GLY A 296 3.71 -49.00 38.26
CA GLY A 296 4.94 -49.53 38.85
C GLY A 296 4.70 -50.75 39.73
N VAL A 297 5.78 -51.47 40.00
CA VAL A 297 5.86 -52.45 41.10
C VAL A 297 6.60 -51.78 42.23
N ALA A 298 6.16 -51.99 43.49
CA ALA A 298 6.82 -51.40 44.65
C ALA A 298 8.34 -51.66 44.64
N GLY A 299 9.13 -50.61 44.89
CA GLY A 299 10.59 -50.65 44.87
C GLY A 299 11.24 -50.68 43.47
N MET A 300 10.46 -50.71 42.39
CA MET A 300 10.95 -50.70 41.00
C MET A 300 10.60 -49.39 40.28
N ASN A 301 11.43 -48.97 39.32
CA ASN A 301 11.14 -47.80 38.49
C ASN A 301 9.76 -47.90 37.84
N LEU A 302 9.08 -46.76 37.72
CA LEU A 302 7.83 -46.66 36.97
C LEU A 302 8.06 -47.11 35.52
N SER A 303 7.07 -47.84 34.97
CA SER A 303 7.12 -48.40 33.61
C SER A 303 7.24 -47.32 32.52
N THR A 304 6.69 -46.13 32.78
CA THR A 304 6.91 -44.92 32.01
C THR A 304 7.33 -43.84 33.00
N GLN A 305 8.42 -43.14 32.72
CA GLN A 305 8.85 -42.02 33.54
C GLN A 305 8.14 -40.73 33.08
N PRO A 306 7.72 -39.87 34.01
CA PRO A 306 7.05 -38.65 33.65
C PRO A 306 8.03 -37.63 33.05
N GLN A 307 7.55 -36.91 32.05
CA GLN A 307 8.25 -35.77 31.46
C GLN A 307 7.35 -34.54 31.56
N LEU A 308 7.92 -33.40 31.90
CA LEU A 308 7.21 -32.12 31.93
C LEU A 308 7.91 -31.11 31.03
N VAL A 309 7.13 -30.14 30.56
CA VAL A 309 7.60 -28.96 29.84
C VAL A 309 7.20 -27.71 30.61
N ILE A 310 8.11 -26.74 30.67
CA ILE A 310 7.90 -25.42 31.24
C ILE A 310 7.41 -24.50 30.13
N GLU A 311 6.27 -23.86 30.37
CA GLU A 311 5.57 -23.10 29.34
C GLU A 311 5.22 -21.69 29.82
N ASP A 312 5.06 -20.79 28.85
CA ASP A 312 4.46 -19.48 29.10
C ASP A 312 2.93 -19.57 29.22
N ALA A 313 2.27 -18.42 29.32
CA ALA A 313 0.81 -18.36 29.49
C ALA A 313 0.03 -18.71 28.22
N PHE A 314 0.71 -18.80 27.07
CA PHE A 314 0.14 -19.11 25.77
C PHE A 314 0.39 -20.58 25.36
N GLY A 315 1.16 -21.32 26.17
CA GLY A 315 1.48 -22.72 25.88
C GLY A 315 2.77 -22.91 25.08
N ASN A 316 3.58 -21.85 24.95
CA ASN A 316 4.89 -21.95 24.31
C ASN A 316 5.91 -22.54 25.27
N THR A 317 6.69 -23.52 24.82
CA THR A 317 7.83 -24.02 25.61
C THR A 317 8.88 -22.92 25.78
N VAL A 318 9.23 -22.63 27.03
CA VAL A 318 10.23 -21.62 27.37
C VAL A 318 11.59 -22.30 27.51
N ASP A 319 12.63 -21.75 26.89
CA ASP A 319 14.01 -22.20 27.11
C ASP A 319 14.45 -21.82 28.53
N ASP A 320 14.13 -22.69 29.49
CA ASP A 320 14.43 -22.55 30.90
C ASP A 320 15.35 -23.68 31.38
N THR A 321 16.57 -23.31 31.78
CA THR A 321 17.59 -24.25 32.26
C THR A 321 17.95 -23.96 33.70
N GLY A 322 17.80 -24.96 34.56
CA GLY A 322 18.19 -24.92 35.97
C GLY A 322 17.04 -24.75 36.97
N THR A 323 15.79 -24.59 36.51
CA THR A 323 14.63 -24.61 37.41
C THR A 323 14.48 -26.00 38.02
N GLN A 324 14.57 -26.09 39.35
CA GLN A 324 14.43 -27.36 40.05
C GLN A 324 12.96 -27.73 40.21
N VAL A 325 12.59 -28.90 39.66
CA VAL A 325 11.23 -29.44 39.74
C VAL A 325 11.24 -30.67 40.63
N SER A 326 10.35 -30.68 41.62
CA SER A 326 10.21 -31.79 42.57
C SER A 326 8.94 -32.58 42.34
N ALA A 327 9.05 -33.90 42.29
CA ALA A 327 7.92 -34.83 42.27
C ALA A 327 7.57 -35.25 43.70
N VAL A 328 6.27 -35.39 43.99
CA VAL A 328 5.76 -35.88 45.28
C VAL A 328 4.55 -36.77 45.06
N ILE A 329 4.30 -37.70 45.99
CA ILE A 329 3.07 -38.49 46.00
C ILE A 329 1.95 -37.59 46.52
N SER A 330 1.01 -37.24 45.64
CA SER A 330 -0.13 -36.39 46.01
C SER A 330 -1.25 -37.17 46.71
N THR A 331 -1.41 -38.46 46.38
CA THR A 331 -2.42 -39.32 46.98
C THR A 331 -1.82 -40.68 47.32
N ASP A 332 -1.99 -41.10 48.58
CA ASP A 332 -1.58 -42.41 49.08
C ASP A 332 -2.72 -43.01 49.92
N PRO A 333 -3.50 -43.95 49.36
CA PRO A 333 -4.60 -44.59 50.07
C PRO A 333 -4.16 -45.43 51.29
N HIS A 334 -2.91 -45.88 51.35
CA HIS A 334 -2.41 -46.78 52.40
C HIS A 334 -1.49 -46.07 53.40
N GLY A 335 -1.06 -44.84 53.11
CA GLY A 335 -0.38 -43.91 54.04
C GLY A 335 1.07 -44.28 54.37
N ALA A 336 1.70 -45.16 53.60
CA ALA A 336 3.06 -45.65 53.83
C ALA A 336 3.98 -45.54 52.60
N ALA A 337 3.48 -45.03 51.47
CA ALA A 337 4.22 -44.95 50.23
C ALA A 337 5.30 -43.88 50.28
N VAL A 338 6.51 -44.21 49.82
CA VAL A 338 7.66 -43.30 49.75
C VAL A 338 8.10 -43.15 48.30
N LEU A 339 8.17 -41.91 47.81
CA LEU A 339 8.78 -41.63 46.52
C LEU A 339 10.30 -41.72 46.64
N GLN A 340 10.94 -42.50 45.77
CA GLN A 340 12.38 -42.64 45.69
C GLN A 340 12.88 -42.33 44.26
N GLY A 341 14.20 -42.25 44.10
CA GLY A 341 14.86 -41.79 42.89
C GLY A 341 15.27 -40.32 42.98
N ALA A 342 15.70 -39.74 41.86
CA ALA A 342 15.93 -38.31 41.72
C ALA A 342 14.58 -37.58 41.63
N ALA A 343 13.90 -37.46 42.77
CA ALA A 343 12.63 -36.76 42.90
C ALA A 343 12.74 -35.24 42.80
N MET A 344 13.94 -34.70 42.57
CA MET A 344 14.21 -33.30 42.28
C MET A 344 15.27 -33.21 41.20
N ILE A 345 14.90 -32.70 40.03
CA ILE A 345 15.80 -32.55 38.88
C ILE A 345 15.67 -31.14 38.29
N PRO A 346 16.77 -30.56 37.77
CA PRO A 346 16.70 -29.30 37.07
C PRO A 346 16.09 -29.48 35.67
N SER A 347 15.40 -28.45 35.19
CA SER A 347 15.01 -28.34 33.78
C SER A 347 16.23 -28.13 32.88
N MET A 348 16.12 -28.57 31.64
CA MET A 348 17.07 -28.35 30.56
C MET A 348 16.29 -27.96 29.31
N ASN A 349 16.52 -26.76 28.78
CA ASN A 349 15.77 -26.19 27.65
C ASN A 349 14.24 -26.25 27.84
N GLY A 350 13.76 -25.97 29.05
CA GLY A 350 12.35 -26.05 29.41
C GLY A 350 11.82 -27.46 29.64
N ILE A 351 12.62 -28.51 29.46
CA ILE A 351 12.18 -29.91 29.64
C ILE A 351 12.69 -30.44 30.98
N VAL A 352 11.81 -31.15 31.68
CA VAL A 352 12.10 -31.84 32.94
C VAL A 352 11.87 -33.33 32.71
N ASP A 353 12.95 -34.10 32.66
CA ASP A 353 12.93 -35.51 32.29
C ASP A 353 13.31 -36.40 33.48
N PHE A 354 12.32 -36.97 34.16
CA PHE A 354 12.56 -37.93 35.23
C PHE A 354 13.00 -39.26 34.62
N THR A 355 13.94 -39.96 35.28
CA THR A 355 14.50 -41.21 34.73
C THR A 355 14.45 -42.40 35.69
N ASP A 356 14.25 -42.16 36.99
CA ASP A 356 14.36 -43.18 38.03
C ASP A 356 13.32 -43.07 39.16
N LEU A 357 12.21 -42.37 38.93
CA LEU A 357 11.13 -42.32 39.91
C LEU A 357 10.57 -43.72 40.15
N ARG A 358 10.39 -44.05 41.43
CA ARG A 358 9.76 -45.28 41.92
C ARG A 358 9.06 -45.04 43.25
N ILE A 359 8.11 -45.90 43.58
CA ILE A 359 7.35 -45.85 44.83
C ILE A 359 7.65 -47.14 45.61
N ASP A 360 7.96 -47.02 46.89
CA ASP A 360 8.09 -48.12 47.87
C ASP A 360 6.95 -48.04 48.89
#